data_AF-A0A8T1RUV1-F1
#
_entry.id   AF-A0A8T1RUV1-F1
#
_cell.length_a   1.000
_cell.length_b   1.000
_cell.length_c   1.000
_cell.angle_alpha   90.00
_cell.angle_beta   90.00
_cell.angle_gamma   90.00
#
_symmetry.space_group_name_H-M   'P 1'
#
loop_
_entity.id
_entity.type
_entity.pdbx_description
1 polymer ?
#
loop_
_entity_poly.entity_id
_entity_poly.type
_entity_poly.pdbx_seq_one_letter_code
_entity_poly.pdbx_strand_id
1 'polypeptide(L)'
;RLQELVRRGNSQYPGAKYIIRDNGDRIDLRFHPKPSDLHLQIGYKVERHMCDGDIVIFNRQPTLHKMSMMGHRVRILPWSTFRLNLSVTTPYNADFDGDEMNLHLPQSLETRAEIQELAMVPRMIVTPQSNRPVMGIVQDTLTAVRKFTKRDVFLERGEVMNLLMFLSTWDGKVPQPAILKPRPLWTGKQIFSLIVPGHINCIRTHSTHPDDEDSGPYKHISPGDTK
;
A
#
# COMPACT_ATOMS: atom_id res chain seq x y z
N ARG A 1 27.84 -0.05 -4.12
CA ARG A 1 26.67 0.80 -3.76
C ARG A 1 27.05 1.95 -2.81
N LEU A 2 27.46 1.70 -1.55
CA LEU A 2 27.75 2.78 -0.58
C LEU A 2 28.84 3.77 -1.06
N GLN A 3 29.88 3.26 -1.71
CA GLN A 3 30.94 4.09 -2.31
C GLN A 3 30.42 5.11 -3.33
N GLU A 4 29.34 4.75 -4.03
CA GLU A 4 28.72 5.59 -5.05
C GLU A 4 27.87 6.70 -4.41
N LEU A 5 27.11 6.38 -3.36
CA LEU A 5 26.38 7.37 -2.54
C LEU A 5 27.31 8.39 -1.89
N VAL A 6 28.46 7.94 -1.39
CA VAL A 6 29.51 8.79 -0.83
C VAL A 6 30.07 9.73 -1.90
N ARG A 7 30.32 9.23 -3.12
CA ARG A 7 30.82 10.03 -4.24
C ARG A 7 29.83 11.12 -4.66
N ARG A 8 28.52 10.85 -4.62
CA ARG A 8 27.46 11.82 -4.87
C ARG A 8 27.37 12.90 -3.77
N GLY A 9 27.74 12.54 -2.54
CA GLY A 9 27.75 13.45 -1.40
C GLY A 9 26.34 13.82 -0.93
N ASN A 10 26.23 14.94 -0.21
CA ASN A 10 24.99 15.35 0.45
C ASN A 10 24.04 16.14 -0.47
N SER A 11 24.55 16.76 -1.54
CA SER A 11 23.78 17.66 -2.40
C SER A 11 22.93 16.93 -3.45
N GLN A 12 23.26 15.67 -3.77
CA GLN A 12 22.54 14.88 -4.77
C GLN A 12 21.80 13.72 -4.10
N TYR A 13 20.56 13.50 -4.51
CA TYR A 13 19.79 12.31 -4.17
C TYR A 13 19.91 11.24 -5.28
N PRO A 14 20.01 9.94 -4.95
CA PRO A 14 20.38 9.37 -3.64
C PRO A 14 21.87 9.58 -3.31
N GLY A 15 22.17 10.03 -2.09
CA GLY A 15 23.54 10.32 -1.63
C GLY A 15 23.78 9.95 -0.18
N ALA A 16 24.79 10.58 0.43
CA ALA A 16 25.15 10.38 1.84
C ALA A 16 25.64 11.66 2.50
N LYS A 17 25.51 11.71 3.83
CA LYS A 17 25.88 12.88 4.64
C LYS A 17 27.18 12.69 5.41
N TYR A 18 27.37 11.52 6.02
CA TYR A 18 28.55 11.23 6.84
C TYR A 18 29.16 9.86 6.55
N ILE A 19 30.47 9.74 6.79
CA ILE A 19 31.20 8.49 6.96
C ILE A 19 31.68 8.44 8.41
N ILE A 20 31.54 7.30 9.08
CA ILE A 20 32.07 7.05 10.42
C ILE A 20 33.08 5.91 10.30
N ARG A 21 34.32 6.19 10.71
CA ARG A 21 35.43 5.23 10.74
C ARG A 21 35.39 4.36 12.00
N ASP A 22 36.20 3.31 12.03
CA ASP A 22 36.28 2.39 13.17
C ASP A 22 36.81 3.05 14.46
N ASN A 23 37.65 4.08 14.32
CA ASN A 23 38.13 4.89 15.44
C ASN A 23 37.07 5.89 15.98
N GLY A 24 35.88 5.93 15.37
CA GLY A 24 34.80 6.84 15.74
C GLY A 24 34.83 8.19 15.03
N ASP A 25 35.85 8.46 14.19
CA ASP A 25 35.93 9.72 13.46
C ASP A 25 34.77 9.85 12.48
N ARG A 26 34.08 11.00 12.54
CA ARG A 26 32.96 11.33 11.66
C ARG A 26 33.38 12.36 10.62
N ILE A 27 33.32 11.98 9.35
CA ILE A 27 33.67 12.80 8.21
C ILE A 27 32.39 13.37 7.60
N ASP A 28 32.28 14.70 7.54
CA ASP A 28 31.16 15.40 6.92
C ASP A 28 31.40 15.58 5.42
N LEU A 29 30.52 15.01 4.58
CA LEU A 29 30.65 15.05 3.13
C LEU A 29 30.32 16.41 2.52
N ARG A 30 29.80 17.37 3.31
CA ARG A 30 29.48 18.72 2.83
C ARG A 30 30.70 19.63 2.66
N PHE A 31 31.72 19.44 3.48
CA PHE A 31 32.87 20.35 3.55
C PHE A 31 34.07 19.89 2.70
N HIS A 32 33.79 19.29 1.53
CA HIS A 32 34.81 18.83 0.57
C HIS A 32 35.89 17.93 1.21
N PRO A 33 35.55 16.72 1.66
CA PRO A 33 36.52 15.76 2.18
C PRO A 33 37.60 15.45 1.12
N LYS A 34 38.82 15.14 1.58
CA LYS A 34 39.91 14.77 0.66
C LYS A 34 39.52 13.51 -0.11
N PRO A 35 39.96 13.33 -1.37
CA PRO A 35 39.67 12.11 -2.13
C PRO A 35 40.07 10.82 -1.42
N SER A 36 41.13 10.86 -0.59
CA SER A 36 41.56 9.76 0.26
C SER A 36 40.52 9.36 1.32
N ASP A 37 39.81 10.34 1.87
CA ASP A 37 38.83 10.14 2.95
C ASP A 37 37.52 9.52 2.45
N LEU A 38 37.29 9.58 1.14
CA LEU A 38 36.11 9.00 0.49
C LEU A 38 36.23 7.49 0.28
N HIS A 39 37.44 6.92 0.37
CA HIS A 39 37.65 5.48 0.18
C HIS A 39 37.11 4.70 1.38
N LEU A 40 36.07 3.90 1.16
CA LEU A 40 35.43 3.12 2.21
C LEU A 40 36.21 1.84 2.51
N GLN A 41 36.32 1.52 3.80
CA GLN A 41 36.86 0.25 4.29
C GLN A 41 35.74 -0.59 4.94
N ILE A 42 35.97 -1.90 5.04
CA ILE A 42 35.06 -2.79 5.77
C ILE A 42 35.11 -2.42 7.26
N GLY A 43 33.95 -2.26 7.89
CA GLY A 43 33.81 -1.78 9.28
C GLY A 43 33.20 -0.38 9.37
N TYR A 44 33.46 0.47 8.36
CA TYR A 44 32.96 1.84 8.35
C TYR A 44 31.43 1.89 8.22
N LYS A 45 30.84 2.92 8.84
CA LYS A 45 29.40 3.21 8.74
C LYS A 45 29.19 4.41 7.82
N VAL A 46 28.15 4.35 7.00
CA VAL A 46 27.78 5.45 6.09
C VAL A 46 26.36 5.89 6.41
N GLU A 47 26.20 7.16 6.79
CA GLU A 47 24.89 7.78 7.00
C GLU A 47 24.36 8.29 5.67
N ARG A 48 23.76 7.36 4.91
CA ARG A 48 23.13 7.65 3.63
C ARG A 48 21.77 8.34 3.78
N HIS A 49 21.29 8.94 2.70
CA HIS A 49 19.89 9.35 2.62
C HIS A 49 18.94 8.15 2.72
N MET A 50 17.74 8.40 3.22
CA MET A 50 16.62 7.46 3.13
C MET A 50 16.30 7.19 1.65
N CYS A 51 16.01 5.93 1.32
CA CYS A 51 15.76 5.49 -0.05
C CYS A 51 14.45 4.70 -0.15
N ASP A 52 14.00 4.47 -1.38
CA ASP A 52 12.85 3.62 -1.64
C ASP A 52 13.00 2.23 -1.00
N GLY A 53 11.92 1.76 -0.40
CA GLY A 53 11.86 0.48 0.28
C GLY A 53 12.43 0.46 1.70
N ASP A 54 13.04 1.55 2.18
CA ASP A 54 13.36 1.68 3.60
C ASP A 54 12.07 1.63 4.45
N ILE A 55 12.20 1.12 5.68
CA ILE A 55 11.08 0.93 6.59
C ILE A 55 11.09 2.08 7.60
N VAL A 56 9.93 2.68 7.79
CA VAL A 56 9.71 3.82 8.70
C VAL A 56 8.46 3.57 9.54
N ILE A 57 8.42 4.14 10.73
CA ILE A 57 7.19 4.25 11.52
C ILE A 57 6.52 5.57 11.19
N PHE A 58 5.21 5.53 11.02
CA PHE A 58 4.38 6.68 10.72
C PHE A 58 3.23 6.78 11.72
N ASN A 59 3.01 7.97 12.28
CA ASN A 59 1.99 8.19 13.30
C ASN A 59 1.25 9.52 13.16
N ARG A 60 0.02 9.55 13.65
CA ARG A 60 -0.79 10.76 13.84
C ARG A 60 -1.11 10.93 15.32
N GLN A 61 -0.97 12.16 15.83
CA GLN A 61 -1.32 12.49 17.21
C GLN A 61 -2.78 12.93 17.29
N PRO A 62 -3.50 12.63 18.39
CA PRO A 62 -3.09 11.83 19.54
C PRO A 62 -3.07 10.31 19.22
N THR A 63 -2.08 9.60 19.76
CA THR A 63 -1.90 8.16 19.55
C THR A 63 -2.74 7.35 20.54
N LEU A 64 -4.01 7.08 20.22
CA LEU A 64 -4.95 6.44 21.15
C LEU A 64 -4.99 4.90 21.05
N HIS A 65 -4.54 4.34 19.94
CA HIS A 65 -4.58 2.89 19.72
C HIS A 65 -3.32 2.41 19.01
N LYS A 66 -3.01 1.11 19.10
CA LYS A 66 -1.76 0.56 18.54
C LYS A 66 -1.60 0.83 17.03
N MET A 67 -2.70 0.89 16.27
CA MET A 67 -2.69 1.21 14.85
C MET A 67 -2.42 2.70 14.53
N SER A 68 -2.32 3.57 15.55
CA SER A 68 -1.92 4.97 15.33
C SER A 68 -0.41 5.08 15.08
N MET A 69 0.37 3.98 15.20
CA MET A 69 1.79 3.90 14.86
C MET A 69 2.06 2.67 13.96
N MET A 70 1.93 2.89 12.65
CA MET A 70 2.10 1.96 11.52
C MET A 70 3.54 1.86 11.00
N GLY A 71 4.07 0.68 10.68
CA GLY A 71 5.24 0.52 9.82
C GLY A 71 4.89 0.62 8.33
N HIS A 72 5.61 1.46 7.58
CA HIS A 72 5.42 1.69 6.14
C HIS A 72 6.73 1.53 5.37
N ARG A 73 6.62 1.24 4.07
CA ARG A 73 7.74 1.30 3.13
C ARG A 73 7.80 2.68 2.49
N VAL A 74 8.99 3.26 2.50
CA VAL A 74 9.27 4.56 1.90
C VAL A 74 9.16 4.48 0.38
N ARG A 75 8.51 5.49 -0.20
CA ARG A 75 8.58 5.82 -1.62
C ARG A 75 8.83 7.31 -1.75
N ILE A 76 9.99 7.67 -2.30
CA ILE A 76 10.39 9.06 -2.51
C ILE A 76 9.64 9.58 -3.73
N LEU A 77 8.90 10.66 -3.51
CA LEU A 77 8.11 11.33 -4.53
C LEU A 77 8.45 12.83 -4.52
N PRO A 78 8.25 13.54 -5.64
CA PRO A 78 8.32 15.00 -5.63
C PRO A 78 7.27 15.61 -4.70
N TRP A 79 7.40 16.91 -4.45
CA TRP A 79 6.53 17.74 -3.59
C TRP A 79 6.74 17.54 -2.09
N SER A 80 6.07 18.37 -1.29
CA SER A 80 6.38 18.56 0.14
C SER A 80 5.31 17.99 1.09
N THR A 81 4.60 16.93 0.68
CA THR A 81 3.57 16.29 1.52
C THR A 81 3.80 14.79 1.62
N PHE A 82 3.47 14.21 2.78
CA PHE A 82 3.40 12.76 2.90
C PHE A 82 2.22 12.21 2.11
N ARG A 83 2.40 11.04 1.51
CA ARG A 83 1.36 10.35 0.75
C ARG A 83 1.18 8.95 1.31
N LEU A 84 -0.06 8.59 1.58
CA LEU A 84 -0.48 7.30 2.09
C LEU A 84 -1.68 6.77 1.30
N ASN A 85 -1.95 5.47 1.43
CA ASN A 85 -3.09 4.83 0.80
C ASN A 85 -4.40 5.23 1.51
N LEU A 86 -5.49 5.44 0.78
CA LEU A 86 -6.77 5.85 1.39
C LEU A 86 -7.33 4.82 2.38
N SER A 87 -7.07 3.52 2.20
CA SER A 87 -7.53 2.49 3.16
C SER A 87 -6.81 2.55 4.51
N VAL A 88 -5.69 3.26 4.62
CA VAL A 88 -4.97 3.44 5.89
C VAL A 88 -5.38 4.72 6.62
N THR A 89 -6.26 5.55 6.06
CA THR A 89 -6.73 6.76 6.76
C THR A 89 -7.60 6.43 7.96
N THR A 90 -8.44 5.38 7.88
CA THR A 90 -9.32 4.94 8.97
C THR A 90 -8.57 4.68 10.28
N PRO A 91 -7.50 3.86 10.32
CA PRO A 91 -6.74 3.70 11.56
C PRO A 91 -6.05 5.00 11.99
N TYR A 92 -5.63 5.90 11.11
CA TYR A 92 -5.05 7.18 11.57
C TYR A 92 -6.09 8.22 11.98
N ASN A 93 -7.37 7.97 11.68
CA ASN A 93 -8.46 8.93 11.79
C ASN A 93 -8.12 10.27 11.08
N ALA A 94 -7.52 10.18 9.90
CA ALA A 94 -7.05 11.32 9.10
C ALA A 94 -7.99 11.61 7.92
N ASP A 95 -8.11 12.88 7.50
CA ASP A 95 -9.05 13.33 6.46
C ASP A 95 -8.49 14.34 5.43
N PHE A 96 -7.19 14.67 5.51
CA PHE A 96 -6.45 15.51 4.56
C PHE A 96 -6.91 16.99 4.47
N ASP A 97 -7.56 17.52 5.50
CA ASP A 97 -8.00 18.92 5.55
C ASP A 97 -6.92 19.92 6.06
N GLY A 98 -5.72 19.41 6.33
CA GLY A 98 -4.63 20.15 7.00
C GLY A 98 -3.86 19.31 8.02
N ASP A 99 -4.23 18.03 8.19
CA ASP A 99 -3.55 17.07 9.05
C ASP A 99 -2.02 17.01 8.89
N GLU A 100 -1.34 17.01 10.03
CA GLU A 100 0.10 16.72 10.14
C GLU A 100 0.34 15.34 10.76
N MET A 101 1.39 14.66 10.29
CA MET A 101 1.77 13.33 10.76
C MET A 101 3.28 13.24 10.88
N ASN A 102 3.74 12.44 11.85
CA ASN A 102 5.15 12.29 12.14
C ASN A 102 5.70 11.00 11.52
N LEU A 103 6.98 11.06 11.14
CA LEU A 103 7.73 9.94 10.59
C LEU A 103 8.98 9.69 11.44
N HIS A 104 9.19 8.45 11.83
CA HIS A 104 10.33 7.99 12.61
C HIS A 104 11.11 6.94 11.81
N LEU A 105 12.39 7.19 11.55
CA LEU A 105 13.28 6.27 10.84
C LEU A 105 14.08 5.41 11.85
N PRO A 106 13.88 4.08 11.90
CA PRO A 106 14.73 3.19 12.69
C PRO A 106 16.19 3.25 12.22
N GLN A 107 17.12 3.40 13.16
CA GLN A 107 18.55 3.52 12.87
C GLN A 107 19.29 2.18 12.90
N SER A 108 18.90 1.26 13.79
CA SER A 108 19.49 -0.07 13.89
C SER A 108 18.79 -1.05 12.93
N LEU A 109 19.55 -2.04 12.44
CA LEU A 109 18.99 -3.12 11.62
C LEU A 109 18.03 -4.00 12.43
N GLU A 110 18.27 -4.14 13.72
CA GLU A 110 17.40 -4.90 14.64
C GLU A 110 16.02 -4.24 14.77
N THR A 111 15.96 -2.93 15.07
CA THR A 111 14.68 -2.21 15.14
C THR A 111 14.01 -2.13 13.76
N ARG A 112 14.77 -2.09 12.67
CA ARG A 112 14.21 -2.21 11.31
C ARG A 112 13.46 -3.53 11.13
N ALA A 113 14.06 -4.64 11.59
CA ALA A 113 13.44 -5.97 11.53
C ALA A 113 12.22 -6.07 12.47
N GLU A 114 12.30 -5.51 13.67
CA GLU A 114 11.18 -5.46 14.62
C GLU A 114 9.95 -4.80 14.00
N ILE A 115 10.13 -3.61 13.39
CA ILE A 115 9.03 -2.91 12.73
C ILE A 115 8.51 -3.73 11.54
N GLN A 116 9.41 -4.31 10.74
CA GLN A 116 9.07 -5.11 9.57
C GLN A 116 8.18 -6.32 9.94
N GLU A 117 8.54 -7.02 11.01
CA GLU A 117 7.91 -8.28 11.38
C GLU A 117 6.75 -8.12 12.36
N LEU A 118 6.70 -7.04 13.13
CA LEU A 118 5.62 -6.82 14.11
C LEU A 118 4.66 -5.72 13.69
N ALA A 119 5.16 -4.54 13.33
CA ALA A 119 4.37 -3.31 13.24
C ALA A 119 3.98 -2.88 11.82
N MET A 120 4.33 -3.64 10.78
CA MET A 120 3.95 -3.30 9.40
C MET A 120 2.44 -3.22 9.21
N VAL A 121 1.98 -2.23 8.45
CA VAL A 121 0.56 -2.05 8.05
C VAL A 121 -0.15 -3.35 7.65
N PRO A 122 0.37 -4.23 6.77
CA PRO A 122 -0.30 -5.49 6.40
C PRO A 122 -0.54 -6.44 7.59
N ARG A 123 0.29 -6.40 8.64
CA ARG A 123 0.11 -7.20 9.86
C ARG A 123 -0.89 -6.57 10.84
N MET A 124 -1.26 -5.30 10.62
CA MET A 124 -2.17 -4.52 11.46
C MET A 124 -3.55 -4.31 10.84
N ILE A 125 -3.87 -5.00 9.74
CA ILE A 125 -5.19 -4.90 9.07
C ILE A 125 -6.32 -5.34 10.03
N VAL A 126 -6.10 -6.42 10.80
CA VAL A 126 -7.09 -6.94 11.75
C VAL A 126 -6.72 -6.51 13.17
N THR A 127 -7.68 -5.91 13.88
CA THR A 127 -7.47 -5.48 15.26
C THR A 127 -7.90 -6.54 16.27
N PRO A 128 -7.10 -6.82 17.32
CA PRO A 128 -7.49 -7.68 18.44
C PRO A 128 -8.51 -7.01 19.36
N GLN A 129 -8.74 -5.68 19.26
CA GLN A 129 -9.74 -4.99 20.08
C GLN A 129 -11.16 -5.46 19.80
N SER A 130 -11.47 -5.74 18.53
CA SER A 130 -12.81 -6.12 18.07
C SER A 130 -12.84 -7.36 17.19
N ASN A 131 -11.69 -8.04 17.01
CA ASN A 131 -11.52 -9.22 16.16
C ASN A 131 -12.05 -9.01 14.73
N ARG A 132 -11.88 -7.79 14.21
CA ARG A 132 -12.39 -7.34 12.91
C ARG A 132 -11.33 -6.51 12.17
N PRO A 133 -11.41 -6.42 10.83
CA PRO A 133 -10.54 -5.52 10.08
C PRO A 133 -10.81 -4.06 10.47
N VAL A 134 -9.75 -3.28 10.69
CA VAL A 134 -9.82 -1.83 10.92
C VAL A 134 -9.61 -1.03 9.63
N MET A 135 -8.97 -1.65 8.63
CA MET A 135 -8.77 -1.08 7.31
C MET A 135 -9.76 -1.70 6.32
N GLY A 136 -10.30 -0.87 5.42
CA GLY A 136 -11.25 -1.29 4.42
C GLY A 136 -11.23 -0.39 3.19
N ILE A 137 -12.07 -0.72 2.21
CA ILE A 137 -12.31 0.13 1.06
C ILE A 137 -13.26 1.25 1.48
N VAL A 138 -12.87 2.50 1.21
CA VAL A 138 -13.58 3.70 1.67
C VAL A 138 -13.77 4.69 0.52
N GLN A 139 -14.62 5.70 0.76
CA GLN A 139 -14.84 6.85 -0.14
C GLN A 139 -15.19 6.42 -1.57
N ASP A 140 -14.58 7.03 -2.59
CA ASP A 140 -14.88 6.83 -4.00
C ASP A 140 -14.77 5.37 -4.43
N THR A 141 -13.78 4.64 -3.92
CA THR A 141 -13.59 3.23 -4.31
C THR A 141 -14.77 2.39 -3.84
N LEU A 142 -15.29 2.65 -2.63
CA LEU A 142 -16.46 1.93 -2.11
C LEU A 142 -17.71 2.20 -2.96
N THR A 143 -17.95 3.47 -3.28
CA THR A 143 -19.07 3.88 -4.15
C THR A 143 -18.94 3.30 -5.55
N ALA A 144 -17.74 3.35 -6.14
CA ALA A 144 -17.46 2.84 -7.46
C ALA A 144 -17.60 1.31 -7.52
N VAL A 145 -17.16 0.57 -6.50
CA VAL A 145 -17.33 -0.90 -6.45
C VAL A 145 -18.80 -1.27 -6.46
N ARG A 146 -19.66 -0.56 -5.71
CA ARG A 146 -21.12 -0.79 -5.77
C ARG A 146 -21.64 -0.60 -7.19
N LYS A 147 -21.34 0.53 -7.82
CA LYS A 147 -21.82 0.85 -9.18
C LYS A 147 -21.28 -0.16 -10.20
N PHE A 148 -19.99 -0.47 -10.13
CA PHE A 148 -19.28 -1.36 -11.06
C PHE A 148 -19.77 -2.81 -10.98
N THR A 149 -20.11 -3.29 -9.79
CA THR A 149 -20.54 -4.68 -9.57
C THR A 149 -22.04 -4.89 -9.73
N LYS A 150 -22.83 -3.90 -10.18
CA LYS A 150 -24.24 -4.12 -10.53
C LYS A 150 -24.38 -5.07 -11.74
N ARG A 151 -25.56 -5.67 -11.91
CA ARG A 151 -25.81 -6.69 -12.94
C ARG A 151 -25.87 -6.11 -14.36
N ASP A 152 -26.28 -4.86 -14.48
CA ASP A 152 -26.44 -4.09 -15.72
C ASP A 152 -25.13 -3.45 -16.22
N VAL A 153 -24.00 -3.67 -15.54
CA VAL A 153 -22.69 -3.19 -15.97
C VAL A 153 -21.99 -4.20 -16.86
N PHE A 154 -21.85 -3.82 -18.13
CA PHE A 154 -21.11 -4.54 -19.14
C PHE A 154 -19.94 -3.70 -19.65
N LEU A 155 -18.82 -4.38 -19.91
CA LEU A 155 -17.57 -3.76 -20.35
C LEU A 155 -17.20 -4.29 -21.74
N GLU A 156 -16.71 -3.38 -22.57
CA GLU A 156 -16.19 -3.72 -23.88
C GLU A 156 -14.75 -4.22 -23.80
N ARG A 157 -14.32 -4.95 -24.83
CA ARG A 157 -12.98 -5.58 -24.87
C ARG A 157 -11.86 -4.58 -24.59
N GLY A 158 -11.94 -3.37 -25.13
CA GLY A 158 -10.92 -2.32 -24.94
C GLY A 158 -10.80 -1.89 -23.47
N GLU A 159 -11.93 -1.66 -22.81
CA GLU A 159 -11.99 -1.28 -21.40
C GLU A 159 -11.45 -2.38 -20.50
N VAL A 160 -11.85 -3.64 -20.77
CA VAL A 160 -11.37 -4.81 -20.04
C VAL A 160 -9.85 -4.92 -20.13
N MET A 161 -9.27 -4.83 -21.34
CA MET A 161 -7.82 -4.91 -21.51
C MET A 161 -7.10 -3.80 -20.74
N ASN A 162 -7.64 -2.58 -20.74
CA ASN A 162 -7.06 -1.48 -19.97
C ASN A 162 -7.14 -1.73 -18.46
N LEU A 163 -8.29 -2.22 -17.95
CA LEU A 163 -8.45 -2.55 -16.54
C LEU A 163 -7.50 -3.68 -16.09
N LEU A 164 -7.30 -4.69 -16.93
CA LEU A 164 -6.36 -5.79 -16.66
C LEU A 164 -4.91 -5.29 -16.49
N MET A 165 -4.52 -4.22 -17.18
CA MET A 165 -3.17 -3.64 -17.03
C MET A 165 -2.91 -3.04 -15.63
N PHE A 166 -3.95 -2.70 -14.88
CA PHE A 166 -3.81 -2.20 -13.50
C PHE A 166 -3.69 -3.33 -12.46
N LEU A 167 -3.94 -4.58 -12.85
CA LEU A 167 -3.82 -5.73 -11.95
C LEU A 167 -2.38 -6.21 -11.90
N SER A 168 -1.69 -5.96 -10.78
CA SER A 168 -0.31 -6.41 -10.55
C SER A 168 -0.17 -7.93 -10.45
N THR A 169 -1.24 -8.64 -10.10
CA THR A 169 -1.28 -10.10 -9.93
C THR A 169 -1.92 -10.82 -11.13
N TRP A 170 -2.07 -10.14 -12.26
CA TRP A 170 -2.67 -10.74 -13.46
C TRP A 170 -1.75 -11.80 -14.09
N ASP A 171 -2.32 -12.92 -14.50
CA ASP A 171 -1.62 -14.06 -15.07
C ASP A 171 -1.42 -13.97 -16.59
N GLY A 172 -1.73 -12.81 -17.19
CA GLY A 172 -1.65 -12.57 -18.63
C GLY A 172 -2.82 -13.16 -19.42
N LYS A 173 -3.81 -13.78 -18.77
CA LYS A 173 -4.96 -14.39 -19.45
C LYS A 173 -6.18 -13.49 -19.38
N VAL A 174 -6.71 -13.12 -20.55
CA VAL A 174 -7.99 -12.43 -20.63
C VAL A 174 -9.10 -13.45 -20.37
N PRO A 175 -10.01 -13.22 -19.40
CA PRO A 175 -11.08 -14.17 -19.12
C PRO A 175 -12.05 -14.28 -20.32
N GLN A 176 -12.70 -15.42 -20.48
CA GLN A 176 -13.74 -15.60 -21.50
C GLN A 176 -14.93 -14.68 -21.22
N PRO A 177 -15.46 -13.90 -22.18
CA PRO A 177 -16.57 -12.98 -21.91
C PRO A 177 -17.83 -13.72 -21.44
N ALA A 178 -18.59 -13.10 -20.55
CA ALA A 178 -19.87 -13.62 -20.09
C ALA A 178 -20.93 -13.69 -21.21
N ILE A 179 -20.86 -12.77 -22.18
CA ILE A 179 -21.72 -12.75 -23.37
C ILE A 179 -20.82 -12.84 -24.60
N LEU A 180 -21.07 -13.81 -25.49
CA LEU A 180 -20.27 -14.00 -26.71
C LEU A 180 -20.89 -13.34 -27.94
N LYS A 181 -22.23 -13.28 -28.02
CA LYS A 181 -22.99 -12.73 -29.15
C LYS A 181 -24.03 -11.72 -28.67
N PRO A 182 -24.37 -10.68 -29.45
CA PRO A 182 -23.85 -10.36 -30.79
C PRO A 182 -22.41 -9.81 -30.76
N ARG A 183 -21.95 -9.34 -29.60
CA ARG A 183 -20.59 -8.87 -29.36
C ARG A 183 -20.07 -9.38 -28.01
N PRO A 184 -18.75 -9.56 -27.84
CA PRO A 184 -18.18 -10.02 -26.59
C PRO A 184 -18.31 -8.94 -25.50
N LEU A 185 -18.97 -9.27 -24.40
CA LEU A 185 -19.12 -8.39 -23.23
C LEU A 185 -18.74 -9.12 -21.94
N TRP A 186 -18.05 -8.41 -21.06
CA TRP A 186 -17.70 -8.85 -19.71
C TRP A 186 -18.58 -8.14 -18.70
N THR A 187 -18.85 -8.79 -17.57
CA THR A 187 -19.55 -8.12 -16.46
C THR A 187 -18.55 -7.47 -15.51
N GLY A 188 -18.95 -6.41 -14.81
CA GLY A 188 -18.09 -5.83 -13.78
C GLY A 188 -17.73 -6.83 -12.67
N LYS A 189 -18.66 -7.71 -12.28
CA LYS A 189 -18.39 -8.80 -11.32
C LYS A 189 -17.28 -9.73 -11.79
N GLN A 190 -17.28 -10.09 -13.08
CA GLN A 190 -16.27 -10.97 -13.65
C GLN A 190 -14.86 -10.37 -13.56
N ILE A 191 -14.72 -9.08 -13.84
CA ILE A 191 -13.43 -8.39 -13.70
C ILE A 191 -13.06 -8.21 -12.23
N PHE A 192 -14.03 -7.91 -11.36
CA PHE A 192 -13.81 -7.83 -9.91
C PHE A 192 -13.31 -9.16 -9.32
N SER A 193 -13.81 -10.30 -9.80
CA SER A 193 -13.35 -11.63 -9.36
C SER A 193 -11.87 -11.88 -9.61
N LEU A 194 -11.25 -11.23 -10.60
CA LEU A 194 -9.80 -11.35 -10.85
C LEU A 194 -8.94 -10.63 -9.80
N ILE A 195 -9.53 -9.69 -9.05
CA ILE A 195 -8.86 -8.98 -7.95
C ILE A 195 -8.83 -9.88 -6.70
N VAL A 196 -9.85 -10.72 -6.52
CA VAL A 196 -9.97 -11.61 -5.36
C VAL A 196 -8.98 -12.78 -5.53
N PRO A 197 -8.04 -12.99 -4.58
CA PRO A 197 -6.99 -13.99 -4.76
C PRO A 197 -7.49 -15.41 -4.49
N GLY A 198 -6.94 -16.37 -5.25
CA GLY A 198 -7.06 -17.80 -4.98
C GLY A 198 -8.51 -18.29 -4.93
N HIS A 199 -8.82 -19.09 -3.90
CA HIS A 199 -10.13 -19.71 -3.70
C HIS A 199 -10.72 -19.27 -2.36
N ILE A 200 -11.39 -18.11 -2.36
CA ILE A 200 -12.04 -17.53 -1.18
C ILE A 200 -13.56 -17.77 -1.27
N ASN A 201 -14.13 -18.33 -0.21
CA ASN A 201 -15.57 -18.52 -0.09
C ASN A 201 -16.14 -17.53 0.93
N CYS A 202 -17.18 -16.80 0.55
CA CYS A 202 -17.88 -15.86 1.41
C CYS A 202 -19.34 -15.76 0.96
N ILE A 203 -20.28 -15.80 1.92
CA ILE A 203 -21.71 -15.59 1.68
C ILE A 203 -22.16 -14.44 2.56
N ARG A 204 -22.63 -13.37 1.93
CA ARG A 204 -23.11 -12.14 2.56
C ARG A 204 -24.24 -11.56 1.72
N THR A 205 -25.12 -10.84 2.38
CA THR A 205 -26.23 -10.11 1.76
C THR A 205 -25.86 -8.65 1.56
N HIS A 206 -26.46 -8.00 0.56
CA HIS A 206 -26.37 -6.56 0.41
C HIS A 206 -27.24 -5.87 1.48
N SER A 207 -27.02 -4.57 1.70
CA SER A 207 -27.80 -3.78 2.68
C SER A 207 -29.29 -3.68 2.33
N THR A 208 -29.66 -3.93 1.08
CA THR A 208 -31.04 -3.91 0.60
C THR A 208 -31.51 -5.29 0.16
N HIS A 209 -30.94 -6.36 0.73
CA HIS A 209 -31.37 -7.73 0.46
C HIS A 209 -32.85 -7.89 0.83
N PRO A 210 -33.68 -8.42 -0.06
CA PRO A 210 -35.09 -8.58 0.21
C PRO A 210 -35.34 -9.92 0.94
N ASP A 211 -36.08 -9.88 2.06
CA ASP A 211 -36.28 -11.04 2.96
C ASP A 211 -36.95 -12.24 2.27
N ASP A 212 -37.69 -12.02 1.18
CA ASP A 212 -38.33 -13.09 0.39
C ASP A 212 -37.33 -13.92 -0.43
N GLU A 213 -36.11 -13.43 -0.64
CA GLU A 213 -35.05 -14.13 -1.37
C GLU A 213 -34.20 -15.07 -0.49
N ASP A 214 -34.39 -15.10 0.83
CA ASP A 214 -33.62 -15.91 1.79
C ASP A 214 -33.85 -17.43 1.67
N SER A 215 -35.03 -17.84 1.21
CA SER A 215 -35.46 -19.25 1.19
C SER A 215 -35.54 -19.86 -0.21
N GLY A 216 -35.30 -19.05 -1.26
CA GLY A 216 -35.40 -19.49 -2.65
C GLY A 216 -34.21 -20.32 -3.14
N PRO A 217 -34.35 -21.00 -4.30
CA PRO A 217 -33.25 -21.76 -4.93
C PRO A 217 -32.06 -20.86 -5.32
N TYR A 218 -32.27 -19.55 -5.40
CA TYR A 218 -31.28 -18.54 -5.75
C TYR A 218 -30.79 -17.71 -4.55
N LYS A 219 -31.04 -18.15 -3.31
CA LYS A 219 -30.61 -17.42 -2.08
C LYS A 219 -29.11 -17.08 -2.05
N HIS A 220 -28.29 -17.84 -2.77
CA HIS A 220 -26.84 -17.62 -2.88
C HIS A 220 -26.42 -16.69 -4.02
N ILE A 221 -27.34 -16.32 -4.92
CA ILE A 221 -27.13 -15.44 -6.07
C ILE A 221 -28.33 -14.50 -6.28
N SER A 222 -28.80 -13.93 -5.16
CA SER A 222 -29.94 -13.01 -5.10
C SER A 222 -29.84 -11.89 -6.14
N PRO A 223 -30.82 -11.76 -7.05
CA PRO A 223 -30.92 -10.59 -7.91
C PRO A 223 -31.11 -9.29 -7.14
N GLY A 224 -31.83 -9.34 -6.00
CA GLY A 224 -32.05 -8.20 -5.10
C GLY A 224 -30.75 -7.56 -4.61
N ASP A 225 -29.72 -8.37 -4.33
CA ASP A 225 -28.40 -7.89 -3.92
C ASP A 225 -27.66 -7.04 -4.97
N THR A 226 -28.19 -7.00 -6.19
CA THR A 226 -27.56 -6.30 -7.33
C THR A 226 -28.40 -5.17 -7.91
N LYS A 227 -29.53 -4.82 -7.26
CA LYS A 227 -30.44 -3.74 -7.68
C LYS A 227 -29.87 -2.33 -7.43
#